data_AF-A0A1V2Z8Y7-F1
#
_entry.id   AF-A0A1V2Z8Y7-F1
#
_cell.length_a   1.000
_cell.length_b   1.000
_cell.length_c   1.000
_cell.angle_alpha   90.00
_cell.angle_beta   90.00
_cell.angle_gamma   90.00
#
_symmetry.space_group_name_H-M   'P 1'
#
loop_
_entity.id
_entity.type
_entity.pdbx_description
1 polymer ?
#
loop_
_entity_poly.entity_id
_entity_poly.type
_entity_poly.pdbx_seq_one_letter_code
_entity_poly.pdbx_strand_id
1 'polypeptide(L)'
;LAEQPPGRLVAVGPHALALDEYLRTRVLELVVHSVDLSRATGVPHGLPGPALEAACALAGSLAARAGRAEEFLMAVSGREGLPPGFSVV
;
A
#
# COMPACT_ATOMS: atom_id res chain seq x y z
N LEU A 1 -13.54 13.95 3.25
CA LEU A 1 -13.90 13.59 1.86
C LEU A 1 -15.20 14.22 1.42
N ALA A 2 -16.28 14.13 2.20
CA ALA A 2 -17.59 14.68 1.83
C ALA A 2 -17.59 16.18 1.49
N GLU A 3 -16.68 16.96 2.09
CA GLU A 3 -16.54 18.40 1.80
C GLU A 3 -15.66 18.71 0.58
N GLN A 4 -15.02 17.70 0.00
CA GLN A 4 -14.11 17.88 -1.13
C GLN A 4 -14.87 17.66 -2.45
N PRO A 5 -14.58 18.45 -3.49
CA PRO A 5 -15.23 18.24 -4.78
C PRO A 5 -14.87 16.85 -5.34
N PRO A 6 -15.83 16.14 -5.96
CA PRO A 6 -15.55 14.87 -6.65
C PRO A 6 -14.46 15.03 -7.69
N GLY A 7 -13.55 14.06 -7.79
CA GLY A 7 -12.45 14.11 -8.76
C GLY A 7 -11.40 15.18 -8.48
N ARG A 8 -11.38 15.79 -7.27
CA ARG A 8 -10.31 16.70 -6.87
C ARG A 8 -8.96 16.04 -7.10
N LEU A 9 -8.10 16.68 -7.88
CA LEU A 9 -6.76 16.20 -8.15
C LEU A 9 -5.77 16.66 -7.08
N VAL A 10 -4.81 15.80 -6.76
CA VAL A 10 -3.68 16.06 -5.87
C VAL A 10 -2.39 15.84 -6.67
N ALA A 11 -1.52 16.85 -6.69
CA ALA A 11 -0.23 16.75 -7.35
C ALA A 11 0.70 15.79 -6.58
N VAL A 12 1.35 14.89 -7.31
CA VAL A 12 2.33 13.91 -6.81
C VAL A 12 3.54 13.98 -7.74
N GLY A 13 4.48 14.86 -7.41
CA GLY A 13 5.60 15.17 -8.29
C GLY A 13 5.12 15.71 -9.64
N PRO A 14 5.54 15.13 -10.78
CA PRO A 14 5.08 15.53 -12.11
C PRO A 14 3.70 14.95 -12.50
N HIS A 15 3.10 14.11 -11.66
CA HIS A 15 1.81 13.47 -11.91
C HIS A 15 0.71 14.06 -11.01
N ALA A 16 -0.54 13.68 -11.27
CA ALA A 16 -1.67 13.97 -10.40
C ALA A 16 -2.53 12.71 -10.21
N LEU A 17 -3.08 12.56 -9.01
CA LEU A 17 -4.03 11.50 -8.66
C LEU A 17 -5.35 12.12 -8.20
N ALA A 18 -6.45 11.40 -8.38
CA ALA A 18 -7.68 11.77 -7.67
C ALA A 18 -7.43 11.68 -6.15
N LEU A 19 -8.06 12.56 -5.37
CA LEU A 19 -7.82 12.67 -3.92
C LEU A 19 -8.03 11.34 -3.18
N ASP A 20 -9.03 10.58 -3.57
CA ASP A 20 -9.30 9.25 -3.02
C ASP A 20 -8.19 8.24 -3.35
N GLU A 21 -7.71 8.22 -4.60
CA GLU A 21 -6.55 7.41 -5.00
C GLU A 21 -5.27 7.84 -4.25
N TYR A 22 -5.04 9.14 -4.13
CA TYR A 22 -3.93 9.69 -3.37
C TYR A 22 -3.96 9.25 -1.91
N LEU A 23 -5.12 9.33 -1.24
CA LEU A 23 -5.24 8.91 0.16
C LEU A 23 -5.00 7.40 0.31
N ARG A 24 -5.45 6.58 -0.65
CA ARG A 24 -5.17 5.13 -0.63
C ARG A 24 -3.67 4.84 -0.69
N THR A 25 -2.92 5.52 -1.56
CA THR A 25 -1.46 5.33 -1.63
C THR A 25 -0.76 5.85 -0.38
N ARG A 26 -1.21 6.96 0.21
CA ARG A 26 -0.67 7.48 1.47
C ARG A 26 -0.89 6.54 2.65
N VAL A 27 -2.04 5.86 2.73
CA VAL A 27 -2.29 4.86 3.78
C VAL A 27 -1.29 3.71 3.67
N LEU A 28 -1.05 3.18 2.46
CA LEU A 28 -0.06 2.13 2.23
C LEU A 28 1.34 2.56 2.68
N GLU A 29 1.81 3.74 2.23
CA GLU A 29 3.13 4.27 2.60
C GLU A 29 3.29 4.44 4.12
N LEU A 30 2.30 5.05 4.78
CA LEU A 30 2.34 5.25 6.22
C LEU A 30 2.35 3.93 6.99
N VAL A 31 1.57 2.94 6.54
CA VAL A 31 1.55 1.59 7.14
C VAL A 31 2.92 0.94 7.00
N VAL A 32 3.48 0.87 5.79
CA VAL A 32 4.79 0.24 5.53
C VAL A 32 5.88 0.91 6.36
N HIS A 33 5.98 2.24 6.31
CA HIS A 33 7.02 2.96 7.05
C HIS A 33 6.86 2.87 8.57
N SER A 34 5.62 2.79 9.07
CA SER A 34 5.40 2.56 10.52
C SER A 34 5.84 1.16 10.94
N VAL A 35 5.63 0.15 10.10
CA VAL A 35 6.15 -1.22 10.32
C VAL A 35 7.68 -1.24 10.28
N ASP A 36 8.29 -0.53 9.33
CA ASP A 36 9.75 -0.41 9.23
C ASP A 36 10.35 0.24 10.49
N LEU A 37 9.78 1.36 10.93
CA LEU A 37 10.20 2.04 12.16
C LEU A 37 10.03 1.15 13.39
N SER A 38 8.93 0.39 13.48
CA SER A 38 8.70 -0.55 14.57
C SER A 38 9.78 -1.62 14.62
N ARG A 39 10.15 -2.19 13.48
CA ARG A 39 11.23 -3.18 13.38
C ARG A 39 12.60 -2.60 13.71
N ALA A 40 12.89 -1.38 13.26
CA ALA A 40 14.17 -0.72 13.48
C ALA A 40 14.38 -0.28 14.94
N THR A 41 13.30 0.07 15.64
CA THR A 41 13.35 0.63 17.00
C THR A 41 12.94 -0.35 18.10
N GLY A 42 12.26 -1.44 17.75
CA GLY A 42 11.62 -2.35 18.71
C GLY A 42 10.34 -1.80 19.35
N VAL A 43 9.88 -0.61 18.97
CA VAL A 43 8.65 0.01 19.52
C VAL A 43 7.44 -0.48 18.72
N PRO A 44 6.36 -0.98 19.36
CA PRO A 44 5.16 -1.41 18.63
C PRO A 44 4.50 -0.26 17.83
N HIS A 45 4.12 -0.53 16.57
CA HIS A 45 3.57 0.50 15.66
C HIS A 45 2.15 1.00 16.02
N GLY A 46 1.33 0.23 16.75
CA GLY A 46 -0.02 0.65 17.14
C GLY A 46 -1.01 0.92 16.00
N LEU A 47 -0.67 0.52 14.76
CA LEU A 47 -1.50 0.76 13.57
C LEU A 47 -2.91 0.17 13.72
N PRO A 48 -3.97 0.90 13.31
CA PRO A 48 -5.33 0.39 13.35
C PRO A 48 -5.53 -0.71 12.29
N GLY A 49 -6.29 -1.75 12.65
CA GLY A 49 -6.62 -2.87 11.75
C GLY A 49 -7.13 -2.46 10.36
N PRO A 50 -8.06 -1.49 10.24
CA PRO A 50 -8.52 -1.03 8.93
C PRO A 50 -7.43 -0.44 8.02
N ALA A 51 -6.37 0.16 8.59
CA ALA A 51 -5.26 0.66 7.78
C ALA A 51 -4.41 -0.48 7.23
N LEU A 52 -4.17 -1.53 8.03
CA LEU A 52 -3.47 -2.74 7.59
C LEU A 52 -4.25 -3.44 6.47
N GLU A 53 -5.57 -3.59 6.63
CA GLU A 53 -6.44 -4.19 5.62
C GLU A 53 -6.40 -3.40 4.30
N ALA A 54 -6.57 -2.07 4.37
CA ALA A 54 -6.52 -1.21 3.19
C ALA A 54 -5.17 -1.26 2.47
N ALA A 55 -4.07 -1.31 3.23
CA ALA A 55 -2.72 -1.44 2.68
C ALA A 55 -2.53 -2.79 1.95
N CYS A 56 -2.95 -3.91 2.56
CA CYS A 56 -2.88 -5.24 1.94
C CYS A 56 -3.71 -5.30 0.64
N ALA A 57 -4.93 -4.75 0.66
CA ALA A 57 -5.81 -4.72 -0.50
C ALA A 57 -5.21 -3.89 -1.66
N LEU A 58 -4.61 -2.75 -1.35
CA LEU A 58 -3.92 -1.93 -2.36
C LEU A 58 -2.69 -2.65 -2.91
N ALA A 59 -1.86 -3.28 -2.06
CA ALA A 59 -0.68 -4.02 -2.51
C ALA A 59 -1.04 -5.14 -3.51
N GLY A 60 -2.08 -5.93 -3.23
CA GLY A 60 -2.56 -6.94 -4.17
C GLY A 60 -3.10 -6.35 -5.47
N SER A 61 -3.80 -5.22 -5.40
CA SER A 61 -4.29 -4.50 -6.60
C SER A 61 -3.14 -3.99 -7.47
N LEU A 62 -2.07 -3.49 -6.84
CA LEU A 62 -0.85 -3.05 -7.53
C LEU A 62 -0.11 -4.22 -8.16
N ALA A 63 0.01 -5.35 -7.46
CA ALA A 63 0.57 -6.59 -8.01
C ALA A 63 -0.17 -7.02 -9.28
N ALA A 64 -1.51 -7.02 -9.25
CA ALA A 64 -2.32 -7.38 -10.40
C ALA A 64 -2.11 -6.43 -11.58
N ARG A 65 -2.14 -5.12 -11.34
CA ARG A 65 -1.87 -4.11 -12.37
C ARG A 65 -0.47 -4.20 -12.97
N ALA A 66 0.50 -4.64 -12.18
CA ALA A 66 1.88 -4.84 -12.61
C ALA A 66 2.12 -6.18 -13.34
N GLY A 67 1.10 -7.03 -13.50
CA GLY A 67 1.24 -8.36 -14.10
C GLY A 67 1.90 -9.39 -13.17
N ARG A 68 1.94 -9.12 -11.86
CA ARG A 68 2.63 -9.92 -10.83
C ARG A 68 1.68 -10.59 -9.83
N ALA A 69 0.41 -10.75 -10.21
CA ALA A 69 -0.61 -11.32 -9.33
C ALA A 69 -0.27 -12.75 -8.88
N GLU A 70 0.26 -13.57 -9.79
CA GLU A 70 0.59 -14.97 -9.48
C GLU A 70 1.67 -15.07 -8.41
N GLU A 71 2.81 -14.37 -8.59
CA GLU A 71 3.88 -14.28 -7.58
C GLU A 71 3.34 -13.83 -6.22
N PHE A 72 2.50 -12.78 -6.21
CA PHE A 72 1.91 -12.25 -4.99
C PHE A 72 1.00 -13.28 -4.30
N LEU A 73 0.10 -13.92 -5.06
CA LEU A 73 -0.85 -14.90 -4.53
C LEU A 73 -0.15 -16.18 -4.03
N MET A 74 0.87 -16.66 -4.74
CA MET A 74 1.67 -17.80 -4.28
C MET A 74 2.38 -17.50 -2.97
N ALA A 75 2.88 -16.27 -2.80
CA ALA A 75 3.51 -15.84 -1.56
C ALA A 75 2.55 -15.68 -0.39
N VAL A 76 1.49 -14.88 -0.52
CA VAL A 76 0.57 -14.60 0.60
C VAL A 76 -0.27 -15.82 1.01
N SER A 77 -0.37 -16.83 0.13
CA SER A 77 -1.00 -18.11 0.45
C SER A 77 -0.02 -19.17 0.97
N GLY A 78 1.26 -18.82 1.13
CA GLY A 78 2.28 -19.68 1.74
C GLY A 78 2.79 -20.81 0.84
N ARG A 79 2.56 -20.74 -0.47
CA ARG A 79 2.99 -21.78 -1.43
C ARG A 79 4.42 -21.55 -1.92
N GLU A 80 4.81 -20.29 -2.08
CA GLU A 80 6.15 -19.90 -2.52
C GLU A 80 6.65 -18.66 -1.75
N GLY A 81 7.91 -18.30 -1.87
CA GLY A 81 8.44 -17.03 -1.38
C GLY A 81 8.35 -15.94 -2.44
N LEU A 82 8.30 -14.67 -2.03
CA LEU A 82 8.51 -13.56 -2.99
C LEU A 82 9.96 -13.58 -3.48
N PRO A 83 10.22 -13.34 -4.78
CA PRO A 83 11.58 -13.24 -5.30
C PRO A 83 12.34 -12.08 -4.66
N PRO A 84 13.68 -12.15 -4.57
CA PRO A 84 14.50 -11.06 -4.08
C PRO A 84 14.20 -9.76 -4.85
N GLY A 85 13.98 -8.66 -4.13
CA GLY A 85 13.66 -7.37 -4.73
C GLY A 85 12.23 -7.23 -5.26
N PHE A 86 11.31 -8.14 -4.92
CA PHE A 86 9.89 -7.96 -5.23
C PHE A 86 9.37 -6.63 -4.66
N SER A 87 8.79 -5.79 -5.54
CA SER A 87 8.08 -4.58 -5.19
C SER A 87 6.86 -4.41 -6.12
N VAL A 88 5.82 -3.79 -5.58
CA VAL A 88 4.63 -3.33 -6.31
C VAL A 88 4.41 -1.82 -6.16
N VAL A 89 5.32 -1.17 -5.43
CA VAL A 89 5.48 0.29 -5.31
C VAL A 89 6.69 0.74 -6.12
#